data_AF-A0A7L5YYG5-F1
#
_entry.id   AF-A0A7L5YYG5-F1
#
_cell.length_a   1.000
_cell.length_b   1.000
_cell.length_c   1.000
_cell.angle_alpha   90.00
_cell.angle_beta   90.00
_cell.angle_gamma   90.00
#
_symmetry.space_group_name_H-M   'P 1'
#
loop_
_entity.id
_entity.type
_entity.pdbx_description
1 polymer ?
#
loop_
_entity_poly.entity_id
_entity_poly.type
_entity_poly.pdbx_seq_one_letter_code
_entity_poly.pdbx_strand_id
1 'polypeptide(L)'
;MGAAADTDVFHEEENASSVPPAEYCPVSIGAKLIGDRWTLLIIRELIGGALGFNEIHRGLPGLNRTMLAERLRYLERLGAVRRTTARPGMRSAYRLTPSGADLRDVIVAIGAWTVQWHFPEPAEVDTDVPSLLWRMYQGIRRDLLPNGRIVLEFRFPETDPSRGWIRIDPKGSRVCVGTPEGRADLIVEAAPRVLSEVWFGFRDFTDAVREGAIVVDGPASLTRELPGWFQKSAFADMVKAKRSG
;
A
#
# COMPACT_ATOMS: atom_id res chain seq x y z
N MET A 1 20.46 -72.01 26.85
CA MET A 1 21.03 -70.80 27.46
C MET A 1 21.40 -69.87 26.29
N GLY A 2 20.51 -69.11 25.63
CA GLY A 2 19.37 -68.30 26.08
C GLY A 2 19.91 -67.06 26.82
N ALA A 3 19.72 -65.79 26.46
CA ALA A 3 19.01 -65.02 25.42
C ALA A 3 19.75 -63.65 25.30
N ALA A 4 19.96 -63.05 24.13
CA ALA A 4 19.19 -61.94 23.52
C ALA A 4 18.86 -60.73 24.43
N ALA A 5 19.42 -59.57 24.04
CA ALA A 5 18.86 -58.21 23.88
C ALA A 5 18.11 -57.48 25.03
N ASP A 6 18.21 -56.15 24.95
CA ASP A 6 17.47 -55.09 25.69
C ASP A 6 17.73 -55.03 27.20
N THR A 7 18.06 -53.89 27.80
CA THR A 7 17.37 -52.59 27.67
C THR A 7 18.32 -51.56 28.27
N ASP A 8 18.65 -50.48 27.56
CA ASP A 8 19.06 -49.26 28.26
C ASP A 8 17.99 -48.21 28.03
N VAL A 9 17.52 -47.71 29.17
CA VAL A 9 16.25 -47.05 29.37
C VAL A 9 16.39 -45.59 28.98
N PHE A 10 15.41 -45.12 28.21
CA PHE A 10 15.17 -43.72 27.92
C PHE A 10 15.19 -42.87 29.20
N HIS A 11 16.21 -42.01 29.33
CA HIS A 11 16.08 -40.76 30.05
C HIS A 11 16.25 -39.62 29.04
N GLU A 12 15.12 -39.17 28.51
CA GLU A 12 14.96 -37.82 27.97
C GLU A 12 15.15 -36.83 29.13
N GLU A 13 16.25 -36.09 29.13
CA GLU A 13 16.30 -34.77 29.78
C GLU A 13 16.47 -33.70 28.71
N GLU A 14 15.50 -32.78 28.73
CA GLU A 14 15.24 -31.74 27.75
C GLU A 14 16.46 -30.90 27.42
N ASN A 15 16.69 -30.80 26.11
CA ASN A 15 17.56 -29.86 25.44
C ASN A 15 17.31 -28.43 25.93
N ALA A 16 18.18 -27.95 26.82
CA ALA A 16 18.28 -26.56 27.21
C ALA A 16 18.64 -25.71 25.98
N SER A 17 17.58 -25.23 25.29
CA SER A 17 17.51 -24.01 24.47
C SER A 17 18.86 -23.49 23.96
N SER A 18 19.38 -24.09 22.89
CA SER A 18 20.59 -23.66 22.18
C SER A 18 20.38 -22.43 21.29
N VAL A 19 19.61 -21.43 21.75
CA VAL A 19 19.60 -20.12 21.10
C VAL A 19 20.85 -19.36 21.58
N PRO A 20 21.85 -19.11 20.71
CA PRO A 20 23.04 -18.37 21.14
C PRO A 20 22.65 -16.94 21.57
N PRO A 21 23.41 -16.31 22.49
CA PRO A 21 23.19 -14.92 22.88
C PRO A 21 23.17 -14.05 21.64
N ALA A 22 22.18 -13.16 21.55
CA ALA A 22 21.93 -12.33 20.38
C ALA A 22 23.21 -11.72 19.79
N GLU A 23 23.51 -12.10 18.54
CA GLU A 23 24.53 -11.51 17.69
C GLU A 23 24.45 -9.98 17.72
N TYR A 24 25.59 -9.33 17.98
CA TYR A 24 25.81 -7.91 17.73
C TYR A 24 25.91 -7.66 16.21
N CYS A 25 24.83 -7.95 15.49
CA CYS A 25 24.72 -7.80 14.04
C CYS A 25 23.71 -6.68 13.73
N PRO A 26 24.10 -5.61 13.02
CA PRO A 26 23.18 -4.52 12.65
C PRO A 26 21.93 -4.99 11.91
N VAL A 27 22.03 -6.05 11.09
CA VAL A 27 20.89 -6.64 10.38
C VAL A 27 19.91 -7.31 11.34
N SER A 28 20.40 -8.10 12.30
CA SER A 28 19.57 -8.77 13.30
C SER A 28 18.86 -7.75 14.20
N ILE A 29 19.57 -6.70 14.62
CA ILE A 29 18.99 -5.59 15.40
C ILE A 29 17.92 -4.87 14.57
N GLY A 30 18.25 -4.50 13.33
CA GLY A 30 17.30 -3.85 12.41
C GLY A 30 16.05 -4.70 12.20
N ALA A 31 16.20 -5.98 11.88
CA ALA A 31 15.09 -6.91 11.69
C ALA A 31 14.17 -6.99 12.92
N LYS A 32 14.71 -6.93 14.14
CA LYS A 32 13.91 -6.88 15.38
C LYS A 32 13.15 -5.56 15.53
N LEU A 33 13.72 -4.45 15.08
CA LEU A 33 13.11 -3.12 15.21
C LEU A 33 12.01 -2.87 14.16
N ILE A 34 12.20 -3.33 12.93
CA ILE A 34 11.29 -2.99 11.80
C ILE A 34 10.60 -4.19 11.15
N GLY A 35 10.95 -5.42 11.56
CA GLY A 35 10.47 -6.65 10.93
C GLY A 35 9.08 -7.10 11.34
N ASP A 36 8.36 -6.35 12.18
CA ASP A 36 6.94 -6.64 12.39
C ASP A 36 6.12 -6.27 11.14
N ARG A 37 5.00 -6.98 10.94
CA ARG A 37 4.14 -6.86 9.75
C ARG A 37 3.74 -5.42 9.40
N TRP A 38 3.57 -4.55 10.40
CA TRP A 38 2.89 -3.27 10.21
C TRP A 38 3.84 -2.07 10.16
N THR A 39 5.01 -2.16 10.80
CA THR A 39 5.94 -1.03 10.90
C THR A 39 6.30 -0.45 9.53
N LEU A 40 6.82 -1.26 8.61
CA LEU A 40 7.18 -0.77 7.28
C LEU A 40 5.98 -0.38 6.42
N LEU A 41 4.81 -1.00 6.66
CA LEU A 41 3.58 -0.64 5.95
C LEU A 41 3.04 0.72 6.38
N ILE A 42 3.16 1.08 7.67
CA ILE A 42 2.81 2.41 8.18
C ILE A 42 3.77 3.46 7.60
N ILE A 43 5.07 3.17 7.59
CA ILE A 43 6.07 4.06 6.97
C ILE A 43 5.76 4.26 5.47
N ARG A 44 5.38 3.20 4.75
CA ARG A 44 4.94 3.28 3.34
C ARG A 44 3.76 4.24 3.17
N GLU A 45 2.76 4.21 4.05
CA GLU A 45 1.63 5.15 3.94
C GLU A 45 2.06 6.61 4.19
N LEU A 46 2.97 6.85 5.13
CA LEU A 46 3.53 8.18 5.39
C LEU A 46 4.39 8.68 4.21
N ILE A 47 5.17 7.78 3.59
CA ILE A 47 5.90 8.02 2.33
C ILE A 47 4.93 8.43 1.23
N GLY A 48 3.76 7.78 1.14
CA GLY A 48 2.68 8.10 0.20
C GLY A 48 1.91 9.39 0.54
N GLY A 49 2.34 10.14 1.55
CA GLY A 49 1.78 11.45 1.89
C GLY A 49 0.60 11.41 2.87
N ALA A 50 0.28 10.26 3.48
CA ALA A 50 -0.68 10.22 4.57
C ALA A 50 -0.16 11.06 5.75
N LEU A 51 -1.01 11.92 6.32
CA LEU A 51 -0.64 12.76 7.45
C LEU A 51 -1.44 12.41 8.70
N GLY A 52 -2.69 12.00 8.56
CA GLY A 52 -3.58 11.70 9.68
C GLY A 52 -3.69 10.20 10.00
N PHE A 53 -4.06 9.89 11.25
CA PHE A 53 -4.34 8.52 11.70
C PHE A 53 -5.31 7.77 10.77
N ASN A 54 -6.43 8.41 10.40
CA ASN A 54 -7.44 7.78 9.55
C ASN A 54 -6.97 7.58 8.11
N GLU A 55 -6.04 8.40 7.63
CA GLU A 55 -5.46 8.23 6.28
C GLU A 55 -4.54 7.01 6.27
N ILE A 56 -3.66 6.90 7.27
CA ILE A 56 -2.78 5.74 7.45
C ILE A 56 -3.60 4.46 7.58
N HIS A 57 -4.66 4.48 8.41
CA HIS A 57 -5.54 3.33 8.60
C HIS A 57 -6.28 2.94 7.30
N ARG A 58 -6.69 3.91 6.48
CA ARG A 58 -7.39 3.63 5.22
C ARG A 58 -6.49 2.86 4.23
N GLY A 59 -5.19 3.12 4.25
CA GLY A 59 -4.22 2.37 3.44
C GLY A 59 -3.86 0.98 3.97
N LEU A 60 -4.41 0.58 5.13
CA LEU A 60 -4.07 -0.65 5.86
C LEU A 60 -5.33 -1.34 6.41
N PRO A 61 -6.24 -1.87 5.56
CA PRO A 61 -7.55 -2.40 5.98
C PRO A 61 -7.49 -3.57 6.97
N GLY A 62 -6.37 -4.31 7.05
CA GLY A 62 -6.18 -5.40 8.02
C GLY A 62 -5.59 -4.96 9.37
N LEU A 63 -5.22 -3.68 9.53
CA LEU A 63 -4.61 -3.15 10.75
C LEU A 63 -5.69 -2.51 11.63
N ASN A 64 -5.97 -3.11 12.78
CA ASN A 64 -6.92 -2.51 13.72
C ASN A 64 -6.39 -1.19 14.31
N ARG A 65 -7.32 -0.32 14.74
CA ARG A 65 -7.00 1.03 15.26
C ARG A 65 -6.10 1.00 16.49
N THR A 66 -6.31 0.06 17.40
CA THR A 66 -5.51 -0.05 18.63
C THR A 66 -4.05 -0.34 18.32
N MET A 67 -3.81 -1.31 17.45
CA MET A 67 -2.48 -1.69 16.96
C MET A 67 -1.83 -0.56 16.16
N LEU A 68 -2.59 0.16 15.31
CA LEU A 68 -2.06 1.34 14.63
C LEU A 68 -1.57 2.40 15.63
N ALA A 69 -2.36 2.68 16.66
CA ALA A 69 -1.97 3.64 17.70
C ALA A 69 -0.72 3.17 18.46
N GLU A 70 -0.62 1.89 18.77
CA GLU A 70 0.57 1.30 19.40
C GLU A 70 1.82 1.42 18.52
N ARG A 71 1.71 1.06 17.23
CA ARG A 71 2.82 1.11 16.28
C ARG A 71 3.26 2.54 15.99
N LEU A 72 2.34 3.51 15.92
CA LEU A 72 2.71 4.92 15.79
C LEU A 72 3.48 5.42 17.02
N ARG A 73 3.06 5.06 18.24
CA ARG A 73 3.82 5.39 19.46
C ARG A 73 5.19 4.70 19.47
N TYR A 74 5.28 3.48 18.96
CA TYR A 74 6.55 2.76 18.82
C TYR A 74 7.49 3.49 17.85
N LEU A 75 7.00 3.85 16.66
CA LEU A 75 7.76 4.61 15.67
C LEU A 75 8.17 6.00 16.16
N GLU A 76 7.37 6.64 17.01
CA GLU A 76 7.74 7.87 17.72
C GLU A 76 8.91 7.64 18.70
N ARG A 77 8.85 6.58 19.52
CA ARG A 77 9.95 6.22 20.44
C ARG A 77 11.22 5.81 19.70
N LEU A 78 11.09 5.14 18.55
CA LEU A 78 12.19 4.78 17.68
C LEU A 78 12.83 6.02 16.99
N GLY A 79 12.17 7.18 17.04
CA GLY A 79 12.63 8.40 16.39
C GLY A 79 12.41 8.42 14.88
N ALA A 80 11.64 7.47 14.33
CA ALA A 80 11.33 7.39 12.90
C ALA A 80 10.13 8.28 12.51
N VAL A 81 9.22 8.55 13.44
CA VAL A 81 8.02 9.38 13.22
C VAL A 81 7.96 10.49 14.26
N ARG A 82 7.59 11.68 13.83
CA ARG A 82 7.23 12.80 14.72
C ARG A 82 5.74 13.07 14.62
N ARG A 83 5.06 13.02 15.78
CA ARG A 83 3.68 13.47 15.90
C ARG A 83 3.63 14.95 16.25
N THR A 84 2.86 15.69 15.46
CA THR A 84 2.49 17.07 15.77
C THR A 84 1.10 17.03 16.37
N THR A 85 0.99 17.28 17.68
CA THR A 85 -0.29 17.48 18.34
C THR A 85 -0.86 18.78 17.82
N ALA A 86 -2.08 18.70 17.30
CA ALA A 86 -2.76 19.89 16.86
C ALA A 86 -3.50 20.51 18.06
N ARG A 87 -3.75 21.84 17.99
CA ARG A 87 -4.49 22.58 19.01
C ARG A 87 -5.85 21.91 19.30
N PRO A 88 -6.49 22.16 20.46
CA PRO A 88 -7.85 21.65 20.72
C PRO A 88 -8.77 21.86 19.51
N GLY A 89 -9.38 20.79 19.01
CA GLY A 89 -10.23 20.78 17.81
C GLY A 89 -9.55 20.44 16.49
N MET A 90 -8.21 20.35 16.42
CA MET A 90 -7.49 19.91 15.22
C MET A 90 -7.01 18.45 15.34
N ARG A 91 -6.92 17.76 14.19
CA ARG A 91 -6.44 16.37 14.14
C ARG A 91 -4.91 16.31 14.24
N SER A 92 -4.39 15.33 14.99
CA SER A 92 -2.94 15.06 15.03
C SER A 92 -2.41 14.70 13.64
N ALA A 93 -1.19 15.16 13.33
CA ALA A 93 -0.47 14.81 12.12
C ALA A 93 0.80 14.01 12.45
N TYR A 94 1.16 13.07 11.60
CA TYR A 94 2.35 12.24 11.68
C TYR A 94 3.26 12.55 10.50
N ARG A 95 4.55 12.73 10.75
CA ARG A 95 5.56 13.01 9.72
C ARG A 95 6.78 12.14 9.95
N LEU A 96 7.39 11.66 8.88
CA LEU A 96 8.68 10.98 8.96
C LEU A 96 9.76 11.97 9.44
N THR A 97 10.65 11.48 10.29
CA THR A 97 11.94 12.12 10.57
C THR A 97 12.93 11.74 9.46
N PRO A 98 14.16 12.29 9.43
CA PRO A 98 15.19 11.79 8.52
C PRO A 98 15.41 10.28 8.63
N SER A 99 15.51 9.74 9.85
CA SER A 99 15.66 8.29 10.08
C SER A 99 14.46 7.48 9.54
N GLY A 100 13.23 7.98 9.69
CA GLY A 100 12.06 7.30 9.12
C GLY A 100 11.96 7.42 7.60
N ALA A 101 12.51 8.48 7.01
CA ALA A 101 12.57 8.65 5.57
C ALA A 101 13.57 7.69 4.91
N ASP A 102 14.70 7.40 5.56
CA ASP A 102 15.71 6.44 5.09
C ASP A 102 15.16 5.00 4.98
N LEU A 103 14.11 4.66 5.74
CA LEU A 103 13.41 3.37 5.60
C LEU A 103 12.72 3.19 4.24
N ARG A 104 12.61 4.24 3.42
CA ARG A 104 12.16 4.13 2.03
C ARG A 104 13.00 3.12 1.26
N ASP A 105 14.32 3.17 1.41
CA ASP A 105 15.22 2.32 0.62
C ASP A 105 15.08 0.85 1.02
N VAL A 106 14.83 0.59 2.31
CA VAL A 106 14.50 -0.76 2.82
C VAL A 106 13.18 -1.26 2.22
N ILE A 107 12.14 -0.42 2.18
CA ILE A 107 10.85 -0.77 1.59
C ILE A 107 10.99 -1.07 0.10
N VAL A 108 11.77 -0.25 -0.62
CA VAL A 108 12.04 -0.45 -2.05
C VAL A 108 12.82 -1.75 -2.27
N ALA A 109 13.83 -2.04 -1.46
CA ALA A 109 14.61 -3.28 -1.55
C ALA A 109 13.74 -4.53 -1.33
N ILE A 110 12.87 -4.52 -0.31
CA ILE A 110 11.92 -5.62 -0.05
C ILE A 110 10.95 -5.78 -1.23
N GLY A 111 10.40 -4.67 -1.73
CA GLY A 111 9.47 -4.68 -2.85
C GLY A 111 10.13 -5.19 -4.14
N ALA A 112 11.36 -4.76 -4.43
CA ALA A 112 12.16 -5.23 -5.55
C ALA A 112 12.41 -6.73 -5.50
N TRP A 113 12.85 -7.23 -4.35
CA TRP A 113 13.04 -8.67 -4.13
C TRP A 113 11.72 -9.43 -4.31
N THR A 114 10.61 -8.89 -3.81
CA THR A 114 9.29 -9.49 -3.96
C THR A 114 8.86 -9.50 -5.42
N VAL A 115 9.02 -8.41 -6.18
CA VAL A 115 8.77 -8.38 -7.63
C VAL A 115 9.54 -9.49 -8.33
N GLN A 116 10.82 -9.66 -7.99
CA GLN A 116 11.67 -10.65 -8.63
C GLN A 116 11.23 -12.10 -8.35
N TRP A 117 10.83 -12.42 -7.12
CA TRP A 117 10.70 -13.83 -6.71
C TRP A 117 9.28 -14.27 -6.35
N HIS A 118 8.42 -13.35 -5.89
CA HIS A 118 7.18 -13.70 -5.19
C HIS A 118 5.96 -12.82 -5.53
N PHE A 119 6.06 -11.85 -6.44
CA PHE A 119 4.95 -10.94 -6.75
C PHE A 119 4.04 -11.54 -7.84
N PRO A 120 2.80 -11.92 -7.52
CA PRO A 120 1.86 -12.46 -8.48
C PRO A 120 1.23 -11.36 -9.33
N GLU A 121 0.69 -11.75 -10.49
CA GLU A 121 -0.25 -10.88 -11.23
C GLU A 121 -1.54 -10.71 -10.39
N PRO A 122 -2.15 -9.51 -10.35
CA PRO A 122 -3.36 -9.29 -9.56
C PRO A 122 -4.49 -10.23 -9.98
N ALA A 123 -5.05 -10.98 -9.03
CA ALA A 123 -6.27 -11.72 -9.24
C ALA A 123 -7.50 -10.87 -8.85
N GLU A 124 -8.68 -11.22 -9.38
CA GLU A 124 -9.92 -10.50 -9.08
C GLU A 124 -10.28 -10.57 -7.59
N VAL A 125 -10.08 -11.73 -6.96
CA VAL A 125 -10.35 -11.97 -5.53
C VAL A 125 -9.41 -11.21 -4.60
N ASP A 126 -8.26 -10.75 -5.08
CA ASP A 126 -7.24 -10.09 -4.26
C ASP A 126 -7.35 -8.56 -4.28
N THR A 127 -8.31 -8.00 -5.04
CA THR A 127 -8.41 -6.56 -5.23
C THR A 127 -9.51 -5.93 -4.37
N ASP A 128 -9.12 -5.37 -3.22
CA ASP A 128 -9.96 -4.53 -2.38
C ASP A 128 -10.16 -3.14 -3.00
N VAL A 129 -11.40 -2.81 -3.40
CA VAL A 129 -11.76 -1.52 -4.05
C VAL A 129 -11.37 -0.31 -3.19
N PRO A 130 -11.70 -0.23 -1.88
CA PRO A 130 -11.23 0.86 -1.02
C PRO A 130 -9.71 1.08 -1.07
N SER A 131 -8.92 0.00 -0.99
CA SER A 131 -7.46 0.06 -1.05
C SER A 131 -6.97 0.51 -2.42
N LEU A 132 -7.54 -0.01 -3.50
CA LEU A 132 -7.22 0.41 -4.86
C LEU A 132 -7.47 1.91 -5.05
N LEU A 133 -8.65 2.41 -4.68
CA LEU A 133 -8.97 3.84 -4.75
C LEU A 133 -8.03 4.69 -3.90
N TRP A 134 -7.63 4.20 -2.72
CA TRP A 134 -6.64 4.85 -1.89
C TRP A 134 -5.26 4.94 -2.57
N ARG A 135 -4.82 3.87 -3.25
CA ARG A 135 -3.56 3.87 -4.02
C ARG A 135 -3.62 4.85 -5.18
N MET A 136 -4.69 4.82 -5.95
CA MET A 136 -4.91 5.76 -7.04
C MET A 136 -4.91 7.20 -6.50
N TYR A 137 -5.57 7.46 -5.37
CA TYR A 137 -5.56 8.75 -4.70
C TYR A 137 -4.15 9.23 -4.32
N GLN A 138 -3.32 8.34 -3.76
CA GLN A 138 -1.92 8.65 -3.41
C GLN A 138 -1.06 8.91 -4.65
N GLY A 139 -1.35 8.26 -5.77
CA GLY A 139 -0.62 8.42 -7.02
C GLY A 139 -0.96 9.67 -7.81
N ILE A 140 -1.91 10.50 -7.38
CA ILE A 140 -2.34 11.66 -8.18
C ILE A 140 -1.22 12.70 -8.30
N ARG A 141 -0.82 12.98 -9.54
CA ARG A 141 0.07 14.07 -9.94
C ARG A 141 -0.70 15.38 -10.01
N ARG A 142 -0.80 16.05 -8.86
CA ARG A 142 -1.63 17.27 -8.70
C ARG A 142 -1.17 18.43 -9.58
N ASP A 143 0.08 18.45 -10.00
CA ASP A 143 0.69 19.42 -10.91
C ASP A 143 0.23 19.30 -12.36
N LEU A 144 -0.34 18.15 -12.75
CA LEU A 144 -0.84 17.88 -14.10
C LEU A 144 -2.37 18.00 -14.21
N LEU A 145 -3.04 18.33 -13.11
CA LEU A 145 -4.48 18.47 -13.11
C LEU A 145 -4.88 19.85 -13.63
N PRO A 146 -6.00 19.96 -14.37
CA PRO A 146 -6.52 21.24 -14.81
C PRO A 146 -6.82 22.14 -13.61
N ASN A 147 -6.68 23.47 -13.81
CA ASN A 147 -6.97 24.48 -12.79
C ASN A 147 -8.44 24.40 -12.37
N GLY A 148 -8.74 23.66 -11.31
CA GLY A 148 -10.10 23.49 -10.83
C GLY A 148 -10.30 22.29 -9.92
N ARG A 149 -11.56 22.06 -9.56
CA ARG A 149 -12.01 20.83 -8.90
C ARG A 149 -12.24 19.78 -9.99
N ILE A 150 -11.72 18.57 -9.80
CA ILE A 150 -12.00 17.39 -10.63
C ILE A 150 -12.65 16.32 -9.76
N VAL A 151 -13.72 15.69 -10.25
CA VAL A 151 -14.38 14.54 -9.64
C VAL A 151 -14.28 13.37 -10.60
N LEU A 152 -13.56 12.33 -10.18
CA LEU A 152 -13.47 11.04 -10.87
C LEU A 152 -14.44 10.07 -10.19
N GLU A 153 -15.41 9.55 -10.92
CA GLU A 153 -16.18 8.38 -10.49
C GLU A 153 -15.52 7.12 -11.06
N PHE A 154 -15.36 6.10 -10.22
CA PHE A 154 -14.92 4.76 -10.62
C PHE A 154 -16.10 3.81 -10.48
N ARG A 155 -16.40 3.07 -11.53
CA ARG A 155 -17.44 2.04 -11.57
C ARG A 155 -16.79 0.68 -11.75
N PHE A 156 -17.19 -0.24 -10.89
CA PHE A 156 -16.67 -1.59 -10.81
C PHE A 156 -17.88 -2.53 -10.94
N PRO A 157 -18.27 -2.92 -12.17
CA PRO A 157 -19.36 -3.85 -12.37
C PRO A 157 -19.13 -5.14 -11.59
N GLU A 158 -20.19 -5.72 -11.04
CA GLU A 158 -20.17 -7.04 -10.37
C GLU A 158 -19.31 -7.12 -9.10
N THR A 159 -18.89 -5.98 -8.51
CA THR A 159 -18.16 -5.95 -7.23
C THR A 159 -18.96 -5.25 -6.12
N ASP A 160 -18.59 -5.54 -4.88
CA ASP A 160 -19.05 -4.78 -3.70
C ASP A 160 -17.82 -4.23 -2.95
N PRO A 161 -17.65 -2.89 -2.86
CA PRO A 161 -18.51 -1.85 -3.44
C PRO A 161 -18.40 -1.79 -4.98
N SER A 162 -19.52 -1.50 -5.64
CA SER A 162 -19.60 -1.39 -7.11
C SER A 162 -19.12 -0.04 -7.66
N ARG A 163 -18.79 0.90 -6.79
CA ARG A 163 -18.35 2.23 -7.16
C ARG A 163 -17.58 2.94 -6.05
N GLY A 164 -16.79 3.92 -6.45
CA GLY A 164 -16.22 4.92 -5.57
C GLY A 164 -15.82 6.16 -6.35
N TRP A 165 -15.21 7.12 -5.67
CA TRP A 165 -14.87 8.38 -6.30
C TRP A 165 -13.67 9.04 -5.65
N ILE A 166 -12.97 9.84 -6.45
CA ILE A 166 -11.91 10.72 -6.00
C ILE A 166 -12.26 12.15 -6.41
N ARG A 167 -12.41 13.03 -5.43
CA ARG A 167 -12.52 14.48 -5.66
C ARG A 167 -11.18 15.11 -5.38
N ILE A 168 -10.65 15.82 -6.35
CA ILE A 168 -9.41 16.54 -6.26
C ILE A 168 -9.74 18.03 -6.26
N ASP A 169 -9.20 18.74 -5.28
CA ASP A 169 -9.45 20.16 -5.10
C ASP A 169 -8.13 20.82 -4.65
N PRO A 170 -7.79 22.01 -5.16
CA PRO A 170 -6.63 22.76 -4.70
C PRO A 170 -6.59 22.95 -3.17
N LYS A 171 -7.76 23.01 -2.52
CA LYS A 171 -7.92 23.20 -1.07
C LYS A 171 -8.02 21.90 -0.28
N GLY A 172 -8.18 20.75 -0.93
CA GLY A 172 -8.29 19.46 -0.23
C GLY A 172 -9.06 18.39 -0.98
N SER A 173 -8.33 17.34 -1.35
CA SER A 173 -8.86 16.16 -2.03
C SER A 173 -9.52 15.17 -1.06
N ARG A 174 -10.42 14.32 -1.58
CA ARG A 174 -11.08 13.23 -0.83
C ARG A 174 -11.23 12.00 -1.72
N VAL A 175 -11.27 10.84 -1.09
CA VAL A 175 -11.56 9.56 -1.72
C VAL A 175 -12.53 8.77 -0.84
N CYS A 176 -13.58 8.25 -1.45
CA CYS A 176 -14.64 7.50 -0.79
C CYS A 176 -15.18 6.39 -1.70
N VAL A 177 -15.84 5.40 -1.09
CA VAL A 177 -16.67 4.42 -1.80
C VAL A 177 -18.11 4.93 -1.87
N GLY A 178 -18.89 4.40 -2.81
CA GLY A 178 -20.26 4.83 -3.06
C GLY A 178 -20.36 5.97 -4.08
N THR A 179 -21.48 6.70 -4.04
CA THR A 179 -21.79 7.73 -5.04
C THR A 179 -21.04 9.04 -4.73
N PRO A 180 -20.50 9.74 -5.76
CA PRO A 180 -19.86 11.04 -5.57
C PRO A 180 -20.81 12.11 -5.02
N GLU A 181 -20.25 13.00 -4.20
CA GLU A 181 -20.91 14.25 -3.80
C GLU A 181 -20.92 15.22 -4.99
N GLY A 182 -21.99 15.16 -5.80
CA GLY A 182 -22.19 16.00 -6.97
C GLY A 182 -21.87 15.30 -8.29
N ARG A 183 -21.77 16.09 -9.36
CA ARG A 183 -21.51 15.57 -10.72
C ARG A 183 -20.05 15.11 -10.87
N ALA A 184 -19.87 13.95 -11.48
CA ALA A 184 -18.57 13.46 -11.93
C ALA A 184 -18.15 14.17 -13.22
N ASP A 185 -16.89 14.58 -13.31
CA ASP A 185 -16.29 15.17 -14.51
C ASP A 185 -15.81 14.09 -15.47
N LEU A 186 -15.34 12.96 -14.91
CA LEU A 186 -15.00 11.75 -15.62
C LEU A 186 -15.56 10.53 -14.89
N ILE A 187 -15.99 9.54 -15.66
CA ILE A 187 -16.38 8.22 -15.16
C ILE A 187 -15.41 7.20 -15.76
N VAL A 188 -14.77 6.41 -14.91
CA VAL A 188 -13.89 5.31 -15.29
C VAL A 188 -14.58 4.00 -14.92
N GLU A 189 -14.92 3.20 -15.91
CA GLU A 189 -15.50 1.87 -15.70
C GLU A 189 -14.47 0.80 -16.06
N ALA A 190 -14.17 -0.08 -15.11
CA ALA A 190 -13.21 -1.17 -15.27
C ALA A 190 -13.40 -2.22 -14.17
N ALA A 191 -12.96 -3.45 -14.41
CA ALA A 191 -12.76 -4.39 -13.31
C ALA A 191 -11.64 -3.90 -12.38
N PRO A 192 -11.75 -4.04 -11.04
CA PRO A 192 -10.69 -3.59 -10.12
C PRO A 192 -9.32 -4.19 -10.45
N ARG A 193 -9.30 -5.46 -10.87
CA ARG A 193 -8.08 -6.14 -11.33
C ARG A 193 -7.36 -5.37 -12.44
N VAL A 194 -8.09 -4.86 -13.43
CA VAL A 194 -7.48 -4.14 -14.57
C VAL A 194 -6.80 -2.85 -14.11
N LEU A 195 -7.41 -2.10 -13.19
CA LEU A 195 -6.77 -0.91 -12.62
C LEU A 195 -5.57 -1.28 -11.73
N SER A 196 -5.63 -2.39 -11.00
CA SER A 196 -4.48 -2.93 -10.26
C SER A 196 -3.33 -3.33 -11.18
N GLU A 197 -3.62 -3.99 -12.30
CA GLU A 197 -2.62 -4.34 -13.32
C GLU A 197 -1.95 -3.09 -13.87
N VAL A 198 -2.71 -2.05 -14.19
CA VAL A 198 -2.16 -0.78 -14.67
C VAL A 198 -1.31 -0.10 -13.60
N TRP A 199 -1.79 -0.06 -12.35
CA TRP A 199 -1.08 0.54 -11.23
C TRP A 199 0.28 -0.11 -10.97
N PHE A 200 0.34 -1.44 -11.01
CA PHE A 200 1.55 -2.21 -10.79
C PHE A 200 2.38 -2.47 -12.04
N GLY A 201 1.98 -1.96 -13.21
CA GLY A 201 2.76 -2.07 -14.45
C GLY A 201 2.63 -3.39 -15.21
N PHE A 202 1.65 -4.22 -14.87
CA PHE A 202 1.29 -5.43 -15.64
C PHE A 202 0.64 -5.06 -16.98
N ARG A 203 -0.12 -3.96 -17.03
CA ARG A 203 -0.81 -3.49 -18.24
C ARG A 203 -0.56 -2.00 -18.45
N ASP A 204 -0.55 -1.53 -19.70
CA ASP A 204 -0.58 -0.09 -19.95
C ASP A 204 -2.01 0.46 -19.91
N PHE A 205 -2.19 1.68 -19.40
CA PHE A 205 -3.50 2.31 -19.32
C PHE A 205 -4.09 2.53 -20.72
N THR A 206 -3.28 2.99 -21.67
CA THR A 206 -3.73 3.33 -23.04
C THR A 206 -4.16 2.08 -23.80
N ASP A 207 -3.40 0.99 -23.64
CA ASP A 207 -3.74 -0.30 -24.23
C ASP A 207 -5.04 -0.85 -23.63
N ALA A 208 -5.21 -0.76 -22.31
CA ALA A 208 -6.42 -1.18 -21.63
C ALA A 208 -7.68 -0.42 -22.09
N VAL A 209 -7.55 0.88 -22.39
CA VAL A 209 -8.64 1.68 -22.98
C VAL A 209 -8.93 1.24 -24.41
N ARG A 210 -7.90 1.07 -25.24
CA ARG A 210 -8.04 0.63 -26.64
C ARG A 210 -8.70 -0.75 -26.76
N GLU A 211 -8.41 -1.65 -25.82
CA GLU A 211 -8.99 -2.99 -25.74
C GLU A 211 -10.41 -3.02 -25.13
N GLY A 212 -10.90 -1.88 -24.63
CA GLY A 212 -12.21 -1.80 -23.95
C GLY A 212 -12.22 -2.35 -22.53
N ALA A 213 -11.07 -2.71 -21.95
CA ALA A 213 -10.95 -3.16 -20.56
C ALA A 213 -11.10 -2.01 -19.54
N ILE A 214 -10.82 -0.78 -19.98
CA ILE A 214 -11.15 0.46 -19.27
C ILE A 214 -12.00 1.32 -20.19
N VAL A 215 -13.19 1.70 -19.75
CA VAL A 215 -14.03 2.67 -20.46
C VAL A 215 -13.97 3.99 -19.69
N VAL A 216 -13.69 5.09 -20.40
CA VAL A 216 -13.64 6.43 -19.82
C VAL A 216 -14.69 7.30 -20.50
N ASP A 217 -15.63 7.81 -19.72
CA ASP A 217 -16.66 8.75 -20.16
C ASP A 217 -16.43 10.15 -19.58
N GLY A 218 -16.71 11.17 -20.39
CA GLY A 218 -16.56 12.59 -20.06
C GLY A 218 -15.91 13.43 -21.18
N PRO A 219 -15.57 14.70 -20.93
CA PRO A 219 -15.05 15.61 -21.94
C PRO A 219 -13.74 15.13 -22.58
N ALA A 220 -13.64 15.21 -23.91
CA ALA A 220 -12.48 14.72 -24.68
C ALA A 220 -11.13 15.40 -24.32
N SER A 221 -11.15 16.58 -23.72
CA SER A 221 -9.95 17.20 -23.14
C SER A 221 -9.46 16.43 -21.92
N LEU A 222 -10.36 16.09 -21.00
CA LEU A 222 -10.03 15.42 -19.75
C LEU A 222 -9.70 13.94 -19.95
N THR A 223 -10.43 13.24 -20.82
CA THR A 223 -10.19 11.81 -21.08
C THR A 223 -8.80 11.53 -21.65
N ARG A 224 -8.29 12.43 -22.51
CA ARG A 224 -6.93 12.34 -23.09
C ARG A 224 -5.82 12.57 -22.06
N GLU A 225 -6.08 13.40 -21.06
CA GLU A 225 -5.09 13.74 -20.03
C GLU A 225 -5.09 12.75 -18.85
N LEU A 226 -6.22 12.08 -18.60
CA LEU A 226 -6.42 11.16 -17.48
C LEU A 226 -5.28 10.14 -17.24
N PRO A 227 -4.73 9.46 -18.27
CA PRO A 227 -3.62 8.52 -18.05
C PRO A 227 -2.40 9.18 -17.41
N GLY A 228 -2.20 10.48 -17.69
CA GLY A 228 -1.14 11.30 -17.13
C GLY A 228 -1.38 11.75 -15.69
N TRP A 229 -2.58 11.63 -15.13
CA TRP A 229 -2.84 12.15 -13.79
C TRP A 229 -2.37 11.24 -12.67
N PHE A 230 -2.01 9.98 -12.97
CA PHE A 230 -1.58 9.01 -11.97
C PHE A 230 -0.13 8.61 -12.19
N GLN A 231 0.68 8.76 -11.15
CA GLN A 231 1.96 8.08 -11.03
C GLN A 231 1.69 6.60 -10.73
N LYS A 232 2.29 5.70 -11.50
CA LYS A 232 2.22 4.25 -11.23
C LYS A 232 2.96 3.91 -9.93
N SER A 233 2.79 2.68 -9.45
CA SER A 233 3.57 2.15 -8.33
C SER A 233 5.08 2.35 -8.55
N ALA A 234 5.83 2.60 -7.48
CA ALA A 234 7.30 2.67 -7.52
C ALA A 234 7.97 1.39 -8.08
N PHE A 235 7.21 0.30 -8.18
CA PHE A 235 7.66 -0.99 -8.68
C PHE A 235 7.19 -1.29 -10.12
N ALA A 236 6.43 -0.40 -10.76
CA ALA A 236 5.77 -0.69 -12.04
C ALA A 236 6.75 -1.00 -13.18
N ASP A 237 7.85 -0.24 -13.28
CA ASP A 237 8.86 -0.48 -14.30
C ASP A 237 9.61 -1.80 -14.07
N MET A 238 9.81 -2.20 -12.80
CA MET A 238 10.43 -3.48 -12.45
C MET A 238 9.53 -4.66 -12.84
N VAL A 239 8.22 -4.55 -12.57
CA VAL A 239 7.23 -5.55 -12.98
C VAL A 239 7.21 -5.69 -14.50
N LYS A 240 7.17 -4.56 -15.22
CA LYS A 240 7.21 -4.56 -16.69
C LYS A 240 8.48 -5.22 -17.24
N ALA A 241 9.63 -4.89 -16.67
CA ALA A 241 10.91 -5.47 -17.08
C ALA A 241 10.94 -6.99 -16.87
N LYS A 242 10.50 -7.48 -15.70
CA LYS A 242 10.44 -8.90 -15.39
C LYS A 242 9.54 -9.69 -16.34
N ARG A 243 8.43 -9.10 -16.81
CA ARG A 243 7.54 -9.75 -17.77
C ARG A 243 8.11 -9.83 -19.20
N SER A 244 9.06 -8.96 -19.52
CA SER A 244 9.61 -8.81 -20.87
C SER A 244 10.86 -9.66 -21.12
N GLY A 245 11.44 -10.26 -20.08
CA GLY A 245 12.62 -11.14 -20.13
C GLY A 245 12.26 -12.56 -19.73
#